data_AF-A0A7Y6WYA2-F1
#
_entry.id   AF-A0A7Y6WYA2-F1
#
_cell.length_a   1.000
_cell.length_b   1.000
_cell.length_c   1.000
_cell.angle_alpha   90.00
_cell.angle_beta   90.00
_cell.angle_gamma   90.00
#
_symmetry.space_group_name_H-M   'P 1'
#
loop_
_entity.id
_entity.type
_entity.pdbx_description
1 polymer ?
#
loop_
_entity_poly.entity_id
_entity_poly.type
_entity_poly.pdbx_seq_one_letter_code
_entity_poly.pdbx_strand_id
1 'polypeptide(L)'
;MLHEALESKLGGEVVVRSTSVSGRIFVVARKVAWAVLNGPGALNFSSVLIRERVVSREDVEQVVAECRQSGGNFCETLVTWGLVPRDTMRDLLRRHMSEQLEALLSLTDAQAMFVPQPRTYSSQLTYGLDELIPTVAKPPTHPLVESEVMANVKQSLEETLKIEGAFAACLADSKSGMCLGSVGGNPAFNIETAAAANTEVVRSKMKAMSMLGIKDRIEDILITLGEQYHLIRPLSGKEGLFLYVALHRASANLAMARYKLSEVEKTLQV
;
A
#
# COMPACT_ATOMS: atom_id res chain seq x y z
N MET A 1 -9.80 1.92 12.57
CA MET A 1 -9.18 2.98 13.39
C MET A 1 -8.27 3.88 12.57
N LEU A 2 -7.14 3.42 12.01
CA LEU A 2 -6.26 4.32 11.24
C LEU A 2 -6.94 4.91 9.98
N HIS A 3 -7.67 4.09 9.22
CA HIS A 3 -8.45 4.56 8.07
C HIS A 3 -9.47 5.65 8.47
N GLU A 4 -10.23 5.41 9.54
CA GLU A 4 -11.18 6.38 10.11
C GLU A 4 -10.48 7.70 10.53
N ALA A 5 -9.32 7.60 11.17
CA ALA A 5 -8.54 8.76 11.56
C ALA A 5 -8.05 9.57 10.34
N LEU A 6 -7.64 8.91 9.26
CA LEU A 6 -7.23 9.55 8.01
C LEU A 6 -8.40 10.26 7.31
N GLU A 7 -9.63 9.78 7.48
CA GLU A 7 -10.83 10.43 6.94
C GLU A 7 -11.31 11.63 7.77
N SER A 8 -10.77 11.83 8.98
CA SER A 8 -11.11 12.96 9.85
C SER A 8 -10.73 14.31 9.22
N LYS A 9 -11.71 15.20 9.12
CA LYS A 9 -11.50 16.60 8.69
C LYS A 9 -10.68 17.42 9.67
N LEU A 10 -10.70 17.07 10.96
CA LEU A 10 -9.96 17.77 12.01
C LEU A 10 -8.49 17.30 12.10
N GLY A 11 -8.20 16.12 11.56
CA GLY A 11 -7.00 15.36 11.95
C GLY A 11 -7.14 14.77 13.36
N GLY A 12 -6.03 14.35 13.94
CA GLY A 12 -5.96 13.86 15.31
C GLY A 12 -4.81 12.89 15.55
N GLU A 13 -4.92 12.12 16.63
CA GLU A 13 -3.95 11.07 16.96
C GLU A 13 -4.64 9.72 17.15
N VAL A 14 -4.05 8.67 16.60
CA VAL A 14 -4.37 7.28 16.92
C VAL A 14 -3.40 6.83 17.99
N VAL A 15 -3.92 6.51 19.15
CA VAL A 15 -3.16 5.94 20.27
C VAL A 15 -3.27 4.43 20.19
N VAL A 16 -2.14 3.76 20.07
CA VAL A 16 -2.03 2.30 20.02
C VAL A 16 -1.41 1.81 21.33
N ARG A 17 -1.99 0.81 21.97
CA ARG A 17 -1.42 0.17 23.17
C ARG A 17 -1.50 -1.34 23.03
N SER A 18 -0.37 -2.00 23.25
CA SER A 18 -0.22 -3.44 23.40
C SER A 18 0.29 -3.73 24.82
N THR A 19 0.41 -5.00 25.18
CA THR A 19 0.94 -5.45 26.47
C THR A 19 2.38 -5.01 26.74
N SER A 20 3.20 -4.85 25.70
CA SER A 20 4.65 -4.58 25.80
C SER A 20 5.10 -3.28 25.14
N VAL A 21 4.27 -2.70 24.27
CA VAL A 21 4.60 -1.51 23.49
C VAL A 21 3.42 -0.55 23.42
N SER A 22 3.71 0.73 23.18
CA SER A 22 2.71 1.74 22.90
C SER A 22 3.12 2.56 21.69
N GLY A 23 2.17 3.15 20.99
CA GLY A 23 2.47 3.98 19.84
C GLY A 23 1.48 5.10 19.65
N ARG A 24 1.91 6.08 18.85
CA ARG A 24 1.07 7.20 18.44
C ARG A 24 1.25 7.44 16.95
N ILE A 25 0.14 7.58 16.24
CA ILE A 25 0.11 7.95 14.82
C ILE A 25 -0.66 9.25 14.71
N PHE A 26 -0.01 10.30 14.24
CA PHE A 26 -0.58 11.62 14.06
C PHE A 26 -1.02 11.77 12.61
N VAL A 27 -2.27 12.19 12.41
CA VAL A 27 -2.87 12.33 11.09
C VAL A 27 -3.42 13.73 10.88
N VAL A 28 -3.30 14.23 9.66
CA VAL A 28 -3.79 15.54 9.24
C VAL A 28 -4.10 15.50 7.75
N ALA A 29 -5.25 16.02 7.33
CA ALA A 29 -5.62 16.16 5.92
C ALA A 29 -5.38 14.87 5.07
N ARG A 30 -5.84 13.71 5.57
CA ARG A 30 -5.66 12.38 4.95
C ARG A 30 -4.21 11.89 4.82
N LYS A 31 -3.27 12.52 5.52
CA LYS A 31 -1.86 12.14 5.56
C LYS A 31 -1.42 11.78 6.96
N VAL A 32 -0.39 10.96 7.05
CA VAL A 32 0.35 10.70 8.29
C VAL A 32 1.42 11.78 8.43
N ALA A 33 1.38 12.48 9.55
CA ALA A 33 2.34 13.52 9.90
C ALA A 33 3.48 13.01 10.78
N TRP A 34 3.20 12.02 11.63
CA TRP A 34 4.20 11.39 12.49
C TRP A 34 3.73 10.02 12.95
N ALA A 35 4.63 9.05 13.04
CA ALA A 35 4.36 7.75 13.65
C ALA A 35 5.51 7.40 14.60
N VAL A 36 5.19 6.97 15.82
CA VAL A 36 6.19 6.57 16.81
C VAL A 36 5.72 5.34 17.55
N LEU A 37 6.62 4.36 17.66
CA LEU A 37 6.53 3.24 18.58
C LEU A 37 7.41 3.54 19.80
N ASN A 38 6.89 3.28 20.99
CA ASN A 38 7.58 3.35 22.26
C ASN A 38 7.54 1.96 22.91
N GLY A 39 8.71 1.41 23.21
CA GLY A 39 8.84 0.10 23.82
C GLY A 39 10.30 -0.36 23.84
N PRO A 40 10.57 -1.56 24.39
CA PRO A 40 11.91 -2.13 24.41
C PRO A 40 12.50 -2.21 22.99
N GLY A 41 13.66 -1.58 22.79
CA GLY A 41 14.36 -1.56 21.50
C GLY A 41 13.87 -0.54 20.48
N ALA A 42 12.87 0.30 20.81
CA ALA A 42 12.43 1.36 19.92
C ALA A 42 13.53 2.43 19.73
N LEU A 43 13.82 2.76 18.48
CA LEU A 43 14.80 3.78 18.11
C LEU A 43 14.11 5.10 17.80
N ASN A 44 14.54 6.17 18.46
CA ASN A 44 14.10 7.52 18.13
C ASN A 44 14.75 7.99 16.82
N PHE A 45 14.05 8.83 16.07
CA PHE A 45 14.54 9.37 14.79
C PHE A 45 15.89 10.09 14.93
N SER A 46 16.11 10.85 16.02
CA SER A 46 17.39 11.51 16.28
C SER A 46 18.57 10.53 16.40
N SER A 47 18.35 9.36 17.01
CA SER A 47 19.35 8.30 17.10
C SER A 47 19.68 7.72 15.72
N VAL A 48 18.70 7.64 14.83
CA VAL A 48 18.88 7.19 13.44
C VAL A 48 19.75 8.19 12.68
N LEU A 49 19.47 9.50 12.79
CA LEU A 49 20.25 10.55 12.14
C LEU A 49 21.73 10.55 12.57
N ILE A 50 21.99 10.37 13.87
CA ILE A 50 23.37 10.28 14.39
C ILE A 50 24.06 9.01 13.88
N ARG A 51 23.36 7.86 13.89
CA ARG A 51 23.89 6.57 13.45
C ARG A 51 24.25 6.58 11.96
N GLU A 52 23.41 7.16 11.12
CA GLU A 52 23.65 7.33 9.68
C GLU A 52 24.65 8.47 9.37
N ARG A 53 25.19 9.15 10.40
CA ARG A 53 26.12 10.29 10.28
C ARG A 53 25.58 11.45 9.44
N VAL A 54 24.26 11.61 9.40
CA VAL A 54 23.60 12.71 8.69
C VAL A 54 23.76 14.01 9.48
N VAL A 55 23.71 13.93 10.81
CA VAL A 55 23.84 15.07 11.72
C VAL A 55 24.70 14.66 12.92
N SER A 56 25.48 15.58 13.48
CA SER A 56 26.27 15.30 14.68
C SER A 56 25.38 15.22 15.93
N ARG A 57 25.91 14.60 17.00
CA ARG A 57 25.21 14.57 18.29
C ARG A 57 25.00 15.98 18.85
N GLU A 58 26.00 16.85 18.69
CA GLU A 58 25.96 18.22 19.18
C GLU A 58 24.85 19.03 18.50
N ASP A 59 24.76 18.95 17.17
CA ASP A 59 23.71 19.62 16.40
C ASP A 59 22.30 19.15 16.82
N VAL A 60 22.12 17.84 17.04
CA VAL A 60 20.85 17.28 17.51
C VAL A 60 20.49 17.83 18.89
N GLU A 61 21.44 17.92 19.81
CA GLU A 61 21.21 18.48 21.14
C GLU A 61 20.78 19.94 21.09
N GLN A 62 21.43 20.75 20.23
CA GLN A 62 21.08 22.15 20.02
C GLN A 62 19.67 22.31 19.41
N VAL A 63 19.35 21.51 18.38
CA VAL A 63 18.02 21.53 17.75
C VAL A 63 16.93 21.10 18.72
N VAL A 64 17.17 20.07 19.55
CA VAL A 64 16.20 19.64 20.57
C VAL A 64 16.00 20.74 21.61
N ALA A 65 17.07 21.43 22.03
CA ALA A 65 16.97 22.55 22.95
C ALA A 65 16.13 23.70 22.38
N GLU A 66 16.34 24.06 21.11
CA GLU A 66 15.53 25.05 20.39
C GLU A 66 14.06 24.63 20.33
N CYS A 67 13.77 23.39 19.90
CA CYS A 67 12.39 22.90 19.77
C CYS A 67 11.66 22.88 21.12
N ARG A 68 12.38 22.66 22.23
CA ARG A 68 11.80 22.76 23.59
C ARG A 68 11.49 24.19 24.00
N GLN A 69 12.26 25.18 23.53
CA GLN A 69 12.04 26.59 23.84
C GLN A 69 10.96 27.21 22.96
N SER A 70 11.00 26.98 21.65
CA SER A 70 10.07 27.58 20.68
C SER A 70 8.80 26.76 20.42
N GLY A 71 8.77 25.50 20.86
CA GLY A 71 7.70 24.55 20.50
C GLY A 71 7.74 24.11 19.03
N GLY A 72 8.86 24.38 18.33
CA GLY A 72 9.06 24.05 16.92
C GLY A 72 9.14 22.55 16.63
N ASN A 73 8.94 22.20 15.35
CA ASN A 73 9.07 20.82 14.88
C ASN A 73 10.54 20.47 14.63
N PHE A 74 11.03 19.41 15.26
CA PHE A 74 12.41 18.94 15.14
C PHE A 74 12.93 18.80 13.70
N CYS A 75 12.15 18.21 12.79
CA CYS A 75 12.58 18.00 11.42
C CYS A 75 12.60 19.31 10.62
N GLU A 76 11.61 20.19 10.84
CA GLU A 76 11.60 21.52 10.20
C GLU A 76 12.75 22.39 10.70
N THR A 77 13.11 22.32 11.98
CA THR A 77 14.26 23.05 12.53
C THR A 77 15.57 22.59 11.89
N LEU A 78 15.78 21.27 11.74
CA LEU A 78 16.95 20.72 11.04
C LEU A 78 17.07 21.23 9.59
N VAL A 79 15.95 21.32 8.88
CA VAL A 79 15.93 21.83 7.50
C VAL A 79 16.15 23.34 7.48
N THR A 80 15.53 24.08 8.39
CA THR A 80 15.60 25.54 8.47
C THR A 80 17.01 26.01 8.83
N TRP A 81 17.71 25.27 9.69
CA TRP A 81 19.10 25.53 10.06
C TRP A 81 20.10 25.08 9.00
N GLY A 82 19.63 24.47 7.90
CA GLY A 82 20.48 23.99 6.81
C GLY A 82 21.33 22.77 7.17
N LEU A 83 21.04 22.10 8.29
CA LEU A 83 21.78 20.91 8.74
C LEU A 83 21.47 19.70 7.88
N VAL A 84 20.26 19.61 7.33
CA VAL A 84 19.84 18.53 6.43
C VAL A 84 19.03 19.13 5.28
N PRO A 85 19.37 18.83 4.00
CA PRO A 85 18.55 19.24 2.88
C PRO A 85 17.12 18.71 2.98
N ARG A 86 16.14 19.49 2.53
CA ARG A 86 14.71 19.16 2.67
C ARG A 86 14.34 17.81 2.05
N ASP A 87 14.84 17.51 0.85
CA ASP A 87 14.53 16.25 0.16
C ASP A 87 15.14 15.05 0.90
N THR A 88 16.39 15.18 1.33
CA THR A 88 17.06 14.16 2.16
C THR A 88 16.33 13.93 3.48
N MET A 89 15.87 15.00 4.14
CA MET A 89 15.05 14.91 5.35
C MET A 89 13.74 14.18 5.07
N ARG A 90 13.06 14.52 3.96
CA ARG A 90 11.81 13.87 3.57
C ARG A 90 12.02 12.37 3.37
N ASP A 91 13.09 11.94 2.72
CA ASP A 91 13.37 10.51 2.47
C ASP A 91 13.73 9.75 3.75
N LEU A 92 14.60 10.34 4.59
CA LEU A 92 14.99 9.78 5.89
C LEU A 92 13.78 9.58 6.79
N LEU A 93 12.96 10.62 6.90
CA LEU A 93 11.78 10.62 7.75
C LEU A 93 10.73 9.63 7.22
N ARG A 94 10.54 9.55 5.89
CA ARG A 94 9.66 8.56 5.27
C ARG A 94 10.07 7.14 5.65
N ARG A 95 11.35 6.76 5.45
CA ARG A 95 11.88 5.44 5.79
C ARG A 95 11.65 5.10 7.27
N HIS A 96 11.98 6.04 8.15
CA HIS A 96 11.80 5.83 9.58
C HIS A 96 10.33 5.62 9.95
N MET A 97 9.43 6.47 9.45
CA MET A 97 8.00 6.34 9.74
C MET A 97 7.37 5.09 9.11
N SER A 98 7.86 4.64 7.95
CA SER A 98 7.49 3.35 7.36
C SER A 98 7.75 2.21 8.34
N GLU A 99 8.97 2.12 8.88
CA GLU A 99 9.36 1.07 9.84
C GLU A 99 8.51 1.13 11.12
N GLN A 100 8.28 2.33 11.67
CA GLN A 100 7.47 2.50 12.87
C GLN A 100 6.01 2.09 12.64
N LEU A 101 5.45 2.47 11.49
CA LEU A 101 4.06 2.21 11.17
C LEU A 101 3.82 0.74 10.85
N GLU A 102 4.73 0.08 10.13
CA GLU A 102 4.69 -1.35 9.88
C GLU A 102 4.74 -2.15 11.20
N ALA A 103 5.66 -1.79 12.10
CA ALA A 103 5.75 -2.40 13.42
C ALA A 103 4.44 -2.25 14.21
N LEU A 104 3.84 -1.05 14.23
CA LEU A 104 2.57 -0.80 14.91
C LEU A 104 1.40 -1.62 14.33
N LEU A 105 1.34 -1.75 13.00
CA LEU A 105 0.27 -2.49 12.32
C LEU A 105 0.42 -4.01 12.44
N SER A 106 1.64 -4.50 12.70
CA SER A 106 1.90 -5.92 12.91
C SER A 106 1.47 -6.44 14.30
N LEU A 107 1.09 -5.54 15.22
CA LEU A 107 0.70 -5.92 16.59
C LEU A 107 -0.68 -6.60 16.59
N THR A 108 -0.72 -7.86 17.01
CA THR A 108 -1.95 -8.67 17.05
C THR A 108 -2.78 -8.48 18.32
N ASP A 109 -2.15 -8.01 19.41
CA ASP A 109 -2.79 -7.79 20.72
C ASP A 109 -3.07 -6.30 21.01
N ALA A 110 -2.93 -5.43 20.01
CA ALA A 110 -3.04 -4.00 20.20
C ALA A 110 -4.50 -3.52 20.28
N GLN A 111 -4.75 -2.65 21.25
CA GLN A 111 -5.94 -1.78 21.29
C GLN A 111 -5.58 -0.43 20.68
N ALA A 112 -6.45 0.08 19.82
CA ALA A 112 -6.28 1.39 19.18
C ALA A 112 -7.48 2.29 19.46
N MET A 113 -7.22 3.56 19.78
CA MET A 113 -8.23 4.59 19.97
C MET A 113 -7.87 5.81 19.12
N PHE A 114 -8.85 6.36 18.41
CA PHE A 114 -8.68 7.63 17.70
C PHE A 114 -9.15 8.79 18.58
N VAL A 115 -8.32 9.82 18.69
CA VAL A 115 -8.59 11.07 19.42
C VAL A 115 -8.56 12.22 18.40
N PRO A 116 -9.73 12.69 17.93
CA PRO A 116 -9.82 13.81 17.00
C PRO A 116 -9.33 15.10 17.67
N GLN A 117 -8.35 15.77 17.08
CA GLN A 117 -7.81 17.03 17.58
C GLN A 117 -7.33 17.91 16.42
N PRO A 118 -7.62 19.21 16.42
CA PRO A 118 -7.08 20.13 15.43
C PRO A 118 -5.55 20.13 15.50
N ARG A 119 -4.88 19.85 14.38
CA ARG A 119 -3.42 19.94 14.29
C ARG A 119 -2.98 20.67 13.04
N THR A 120 -1.93 21.47 13.20
CA THR A 120 -1.29 22.21 12.13
C THR A 120 0.11 21.64 11.94
N TYR A 121 0.32 20.93 10.84
CA TYR A 121 1.64 20.48 10.41
C TYR A 121 1.99 21.19 9.10
N SER A 122 3.29 21.46 8.90
CA SER A 122 3.81 21.83 7.59
C SER A 122 3.50 20.71 6.60
N SER A 123 2.81 21.02 5.51
CA SER A 123 2.30 20.05 4.55
C SER A 123 3.40 19.24 3.84
N GLN A 124 4.65 19.70 3.89
CA GLN A 124 5.77 19.14 3.12
C GLN A 124 6.49 17.96 3.80
N LEU A 125 6.31 17.74 5.10
CA LEU A 125 6.83 16.57 5.84
C LEU A 125 5.68 15.67 6.32
N THR A 126 4.62 15.62 5.53
CA THR A 126 3.49 14.68 5.69
C THR A 126 3.44 13.74 4.49
N TYR A 127 2.91 12.54 4.71
CA TYR A 127 3.00 11.44 3.75
C TYR A 127 1.64 10.76 3.60
N GLY A 128 1.30 10.40 2.37
CA GLY A 128 0.23 9.45 2.12
C GLY A 128 0.50 8.11 2.82
N LEU A 129 -0.57 7.37 3.12
CA LEU A 129 -0.42 6.04 3.73
C LEU A 129 0.32 5.09 2.77
N ASP A 130 0.09 5.25 1.47
CA ASP A 130 0.75 4.58 0.34
C ASP A 130 2.26 4.89 0.24
N GLU A 131 2.68 6.09 0.66
CA GLU A 131 4.10 6.48 0.69
C GLU A 131 4.87 5.84 1.87
N LEU A 132 4.16 5.58 2.98
CA LEU A 132 4.76 5.06 4.22
C LEU A 132 4.66 3.55 4.32
N ILE A 133 3.53 2.98 3.99
CA ILE A 133 3.39 1.54 3.86
C ILE A 133 3.33 1.35 2.37
N PRO A 134 4.44 0.97 1.72
CA PRO A 134 4.36 0.62 0.33
C PRO A 134 3.35 -0.53 0.24
N THR A 135 2.16 -0.26 -0.30
CA THR A 135 1.41 -1.24 -1.08
C THR A 135 2.33 -1.52 -2.28
N VAL A 136 3.24 -2.44 -2.03
CA VAL A 136 4.45 -2.80 -2.77
C VAL A 136 4.75 -1.97 -4.04
N ALA A 137 5.79 -1.14 -3.90
CA ALA A 137 6.65 -0.53 -4.92
C ALA A 137 6.12 -0.39 -6.36
N LYS A 138 5.86 0.85 -6.77
CA LYS A 138 5.87 1.26 -8.19
C LYS A 138 7.34 1.37 -8.66
N PRO A 139 7.76 0.74 -9.77
CA PRO A 139 9.13 0.87 -10.30
C PRO A 139 9.41 2.30 -10.85
N PRO A 140 10.69 2.70 -11.03
CA PRO A 140 11.05 4.03 -11.50
C PRO A 140 10.63 4.23 -12.97
N THR A 141 9.87 5.30 -13.21
CA THR A 141 9.18 5.61 -14.47
C THR A 141 10.12 6.27 -15.50
N HIS A 142 10.34 5.62 -16.64
CA HIS A 142 10.83 6.27 -17.88
C HIS A 142 9.61 6.64 -18.76
N PRO A 143 9.40 7.94 -19.09
CA PRO A 143 8.08 8.45 -19.49
C PRO A 143 7.56 8.04 -20.89
N LEU A 144 8.36 7.43 -21.75
CA LEU A 144 7.92 7.09 -23.12
C LEU A 144 7.41 5.64 -23.28
N VAL A 145 7.91 4.69 -22.48
CA VAL A 145 7.50 3.27 -22.56
C VAL A 145 6.21 3.02 -21.77
N GLU A 146 5.98 3.74 -20.66
CA GLU A 146 4.77 3.59 -19.85
C GLU A 146 3.50 4.04 -20.54
N SER A 147 3.54 5.04 -21.44
CA SER A 147 2.34 5.50 -22.14
C SER A 147 1.74 4.41 -23.03
N GLU A 148 2.59 3.58 -23.64
CA GLU A 148 2.17 2.52 -24.55
C GLU A 148 1.77 1.25 -23.78
N VAL A 149 2.53 0.88 -22.75
CA VAL A 149 2.22 -0.24 -21.85
C VAL A 149 0.92 0.01 -21.08
N MET A 150 0.72 1.21 -20.53
CA MET A 150 -0.51 1.56 -19.82
C MET A 150 -1.72 1.65 -20.76
N ALA A 151 -1.52 2.07 -22.02
CA ALA A 151 -2.57 2.06 -23.03
C ALA A 151 -2.99 0.63 -23.38
N ASN A 152 -2.04 -0.29 -23.55
CA ASN A 152 -2.31 -1.71 -23.80
C ASN A 152 -3.04 -2.36 -22.60
N VAL A 153 -2.55 -2.15 -21.37
CA VAL A 153 -3.21 -2.67 -20.15
C VAL A 153 -4.66 -2.20 -20.06
N LYS A 154 -4.90 -0.89 -20.26
CA LYS A 154 -6.26 -0.35 -20.22
C LYS A 154 -7.16 -0.98 -21.29
N GLN A 155 -6.69 -1.11 -22.52
CA GLN A 155 -7.45 -1.72 -23.61
C GLN A 155 -7.80 -3.19 -23.31
N SER A 156 -6.83 -3.99 -22.86
CA SER A 156 -7.06 -5.39 -22.49
C SER A 156 -8.07 -5.55 -21.35
N LEU A 157 -8.06 -4.63 -20.38
CA LEU A 157 -9.06 -4.61 -19.30
C LEU A 157 -10.45 -4.24 -19.83
N GLU A 158 -10.56 -3.24 -20.70
CA GLU A 158 -11.82 -2.89 -21.36
C GLU A 158 -12.38 -4.05 -22.20
N GLU A 159 -11.52 -4.81 -22.88
CA GLU A 159 -11.90 -6.04 -23.59
C GLU A 159 -12.35 -7.15 -22.64
N THR A 160 -11.69 -7.29 -21.48
CA THR A 160 -12.12 -8.21 -20.42
C THR A 160 -13.52 -7.88 -19.92
N LEU A 161 -13.86 -6.60 -19.80
CA LEU A 161 -15.17 -6.15 -19.34
C LEU A 161 -16.30 -6.46 -20.35
N LYS A 162 -15.98 -6.76 -21.61
CA LYS A 162 -16.93 -7.23 -22.63
C LYS A 162 -17.26 -8.72 -22.50
N ILE A 163 -16.70 -9.42 -21.52
CA ILE A 163 -17.12 -10.78 -21.18
C ILE A 163 -18.54 -10.73 -20.62
N GLU A 164 -19.41 -11.62 -21.08
CA GLU A 164 -20.81 -11.65 -20.65
C GLU A 164 -20.91 -11.88 -19.14
N GLY A 165 -21.63 -10.99 -18.46
CA GLY A 165 -21.77 -10.98 -17.01
C GLY A 165 -20.59 -10.37 -16.26
N ALA A 166 -19.46 -10.01 -16.89
CA ALA A 166 -18.39 -9.30 -16.22
C ALA A 166 -18.84 -7.89 -15.82
N PHE A 167 -18.56 -7.50 -14.59
CA PHE A 167 -18.88 -6.16 -14.09
C PHE A 167 -17.66 -5.43 -13.51
N ALA A 168 -16.55 -6.13 -13.30
CA ALA A 168 -15.30 -5.54 -12.86
C ALA A 168 -14.10 -6.41 -13.28
N ALA A 169 -12.99 -5.77 -13.64
CA ALA A 169 -11.74 -6.44 -13.95
C ALA A 169 -10.52 -5.64 -13.47
N CYS A 170 -9.44 -6.32 -13.11
CA CYS A 170 -8.16 -5.72 -12.73
C CYS A 170 -7.00 -6.61 -13.19
N LEU A 171 -5.87 -5.97 -13.51
CA LEU A 171 -4.56 -6.63 -13.62
C LEU A 171 -3.80 -6.32 -12.33
N ALA A 172 -3.34 -7.35 -11.62
CA ALA A 172 -2.67 -7.17 -10.34
C ALA A 172 -1.36 -7.96 -10.23
N ASP A 173 -0.47 -7.49 -9.35
CA ASP A 173 0.75 -8.20 -8.98
C ASP A 173 0.51 -9.06 -7.73
N SER A 174 0.73 -10.36 -7.84
CA SER A 174 0.59 -11.39 -6.80
C SER A 174 1.70 -11.40 -5.75
N LYS A 175 2.85 -10.76 -5.98
CA LYS A 175 3.86 -10.55 -4.94
C LYS A 175 3.50 -9.34 -4.07
N SER A 176 2.88 -8.36 -4.73
CA SER A 176 2.74 -7.00 -4.28
C SER A 176 1.36 -6.66 -3.70
N GLY A 177 0.31 -7.28 -4.24
CA GLY A 177 -1.08 -6.89 -3.98
C GLY A 177 -1.53 -5.65 -4.77
N MET A 178 -0.66 -5.02 -5.54
CA MET A 178 -0.97 -3.80 -6.29
C MET A 178 -1.79 -4.12 -7.54
N CYS A 179 -2.89 -3.39 -7.73
CA CYS A 179 -3.62 -3.35 -9.00
C CYS A 179 -2.90 -2.38 -9.95
N LEU A 180 -2.39 -2.91 -11.07
CA LEU A 180 -1.71 -2.14 -12.13
C LEU A 180 -2.69 -1.37 -13.01
N GLY A 181 -3.92 -1.87 -13.11
CA GLY A 181 -5.03 -1.22 -13.79
C GLY A 181 -6.34 -1.89 -13.44
N SER A 182 -7.40 -1.10 -13.34
CA SER A 182 -8.76 -1.53 -12.97
C SER A 182 -9.80 -0.92 -13.92
N VAL A 183 -10.87 -1.67 -14.18
CA VAL A 183 -12.05 -1.19 -14.90
C VAL A 183 -13.33 -1.77 -14.28
N GLY A 184 -14.43 -1.02 -14.38
CA GLY A 184 -15.72 -1.42 -13.82
C GLY A 184 -15.77 -1.32 -12.29
N GLY A 185 -16.57 -2.19 -11.68
CA GLY A 185 -16.91 -2.11 -10.26
C GLY A 185 -18.13 -1.24 -10.00
N ASN A 186 -18.49 -1.11 -8.72
CA ASN A 186 -19.58 -0.26 -8.27
C ASN A 186 -19.28 0.23 -6.84
N PRO A 187 -20.06 1.17 -6.27
CA PRO A 187 -19.78 1.69 -4.92
C PRO A 187 -19.75 0.63 -3.82
N ALA A 188 -20.42 -0.51 -4.00
CA ALA A 188 -20.43 -1.63 -3.08
C ALA A 188 -19.32 -2.66 -3.36
N PHE A 189 -18.59 -2.53 -4.47
CA PHE A 189 -17.56 -3.46 -4.91
C PHE A 189 -16.35 -2.74 -5.48
N ASN A 190 -15.33 -2.55 -4.64
CA ASN A 190 -14.03 -2.06 -5.05
C ASN A 190 -13.16 -3.22 -5.57
N ILE A 191 -12.91 -3.24 -6.88
CA ILE A 191 -12.13 -4.29 -7.54
C ILE A 191 -10.66 -4.30 -7.10
N GLU A 192 -10.08 -3.16 -6.75
CA GLU A 192 -8.68 -3.06 -6.31
C GLU A 192 -8.51 -3.70 -4.93
N THR A 193 -9.43 -3.42 -4.00
CA THR A 193 -9.47 -4.09 -2.69
C THR A 193 -9.68 -5.60 -2.84
N ALA A 194 -10.59 -6.00 -3.74
CA ALA A 194 -10.83 -7.41 -4.00
C ALA A 194 -9.61 -8.11 -4.65
N ALA A 195 -8.90 -7.43 -5.55
CA ALA A 195 -7.67 -7.92 -6.17
C ALA A 195 -6.56 -8.13 -5.12
N ALA A 196 -6.36 -7.15 -4.25
CA ALA A 196 -5.39 -7.24 -3.15
C ALA A 196 -5.69 -8.41 -2.20
N ALA A 197 -6.97 -8.64 -1.86
CA ALA A 197 -7.37 -9.80 -1.06
C ALA A 197 -7.12 -11.12 -1.79
N ASN A 198 -7.43 -11.17 -3.09
CA ASN A 198 -7.24 -12.35 -3.93
C ASN A 198 -5.76 -12.69 -4.18
N THR A 199 -4.84 -11.72 -4.03
CA THR A 199 -3.40 -11.99 -4.05
C THR A 199 -3.01 -13.04 -3.00
N GLU A 200 -3.59 -13.00 -1.80
CA GLU A 200 -3.28 -14.00 -0.76
C GLU A 200 -3.83 -15.40 -1.11
N VAL A 201 -4.92 -15.49 -1.89
CA VAL A 201 -5.41 -16.77 -2.44
C VAL A 201 -4.39 -17.35 -3.42
N VAL A 202 -3.90 -16.53 -4.35
CA VAL A 202 -2.90 -16.95 -5.34
C VAL A 202 -1.61 -17.38 -4.64
N ARG A 203 -1.08 -16.56 -3.73
CA ARG A 203 0.15 -16.86 -2.98
C ARG A 203 0.03 -18.12 -2.14
N SER A 204 -1.09 -18.29 -1.45
CA SER A 204 -1.35 -19.48 -0.65
C SER A 204 -1.36 -20.74 -1.50
N LYS A 205 -2.00 -20.69 -2.68
CA LYS A 205 -2.01 -21.84 -3.60
C LYS A 205 -0.62 -22.13 -4.16
N MET A 206 0.13 -21.11 -4.56
CA MET A 206 1.52 -21.26 -5.03
C MET A 206 2.42 -21.89 -3.95
N LYS A 207 2.30 -21.41 -2.70
CA LYS A 207 3.02 -22.00 -1.56
C LYS A 207 2.64 -23.46 -1.35
N ALA A 208 1.35 -23.80 -1.41
CA ALA A 208 0.88 -25.17 -1.29
C ALA A 208 1.43 -26.08 -2.41
N MET A 209 1.49 -25.58 -3.66
CA MET A 209 2.10 -26.33 -4.77
C MET A 209 3.58 -26.59 -4.53
N SER A 210 4.31 -25.59 -4.04
CA SER A 210 5.72 -25.75 -3.66
C SER A 210 5.92 -26.80 -2.56
N MET A 211 5.12 -26.73 -1.49
CA MET A 211 5.17 -27.70 -0.38
C MET A 211 4.85 -29.14 -0.82
N LEU A 212 3.94 -29.30 -1.79
CA LEU A 212 3.54 -30.60 -2.33
C LEU A 212 4.43 -31.08 -3.49
N GLY A 213 5.40 -30.28 -3.92
CA GLY A 213 6.27 -30.61 -5.05
C GLY A 213 5.56 -30.65 -6.41
N ILE A 214 4.42 -29.97 -6.55
CA ILE A 214 3.68 -29.88 -7.82
C ILE A 214 4.44 -28.95 -8.75
N LYS A 215 4.94 -29.49 -9.88
CA LYS A 215 5.74 -28.76 -10.89
C LYS A 215 4.91 -28.12 -12.01
N ASP A 216 3.60 -28.03 -11.81
CA ASP A 216 2.67 -27.41 -12.77
C ASP A 216 2.50 -25.91 -12.47
N ARG A 217 1.75 -25.19 -13.31
CA ARG A 217 1.32 -23.80 -13.08
C ARG A 217 -0.17 -23.73 -12.81
N ILE A 218 -0.59 -22.68 -12.12
CA ILE A 218 -2.01 -22.35 -12.00
C ILE A 218 -2.46 -21.77 -13.34
N GLU A 219 -3.36 -22.46 -14.03
CA GLU A 219 -3.99 -21.93 -15.25
C GLU A 219 -5.05 -20.88 -14.90
N ASP A 220 -5.96 -21.21 -14.00
CA ASP A 220 -6.89 -20.27 -13.39
C ASP A 220 -7.35 -20.75 -12.01
N ILE A 221 -7.96 -19.83 -11.26
CA ILE A 221 -8.68 -20.09 -10.02
C ILE A 221 -10.10 -19.56 -10.21
N LEU A 222 -11.09 -20.40 -9.99
CA LEU A 222 -12.51 -20.02 -9.94
C LEU A 222 -12.99 -20.06 -8.50
N ILE A 223 -13.49 -18.94 -8.01
CA ILE A 223 -14.24 -18.85 -6.75
C ILE A 223 -15.70 -18.58 -7.09
N THR A 224 -16.59 -19.43 -6.58
CA THR A 224 -18.03 -19.31 -6.80
C THR A 224 -18.72 -18.84 -5.52
N LEU A 225 -19.45 -17.74 -5.63
CA LEU A 225 -20.33 -17.20 -4.59
C LEU A 225 -21.81 -17.37 -4.99
N GLY A 226 -22.71 -16.96 -4.10
CA GLY A 226 -24.16 -17.02 -4.36
C GLY A 226 -24.57 -16.27 -5.63
N GLU A 227 -24.07 -15.05 -5.79
CA GLU A 227 -24.43 -14.14 -6.89
C GLU A 227 -23.28 -13.85 -7.86
N GLN A 228 -22.07 -14.27 -7.54
CA GLN A 228 -20.86 -13.86 -8.25
C GLN A 228 -19.95 -15.04 -8.59
N TYR A 229 -19.28 -14.94 -9.72
CA TYR A 229 -18.09 -15.72 -10.03
C TYR A 229 -16.87 -14.82 -10.01
N HIS A 230 -15.76 -15.33 -9.48
CA HIS A 230 -14.47 -14.67 -9.52
C HIS A 230 -13.49 -15.58 -10.25
N LEU A 231 -12.95 -15.09 -11.36
CA LEU A 231 -11.91 -15.77 -12.12
C LEU A 231 -10.60 -15.02 -11.95
N ILE A 232 -9.57 -15.75 -11.51
CA ILE A 232 -8.20 -15.26 -11.37
C ILE A 232 -7.33 -16.07 -12.31
N ARG A 233 -6.63 -15.42 -13.23
CA ARG A 233 -5.78 -16.06 -14.23
C ARG A 233 -4.36 -15.50 -14.14
N PRO A 234 -3.42 -16.23 -13.51
CA PRO A 234 -2.01 -15.88 -13.54
C PRO A 234 -1.49 -15.82 -14.98
N LEU A 235 -0.68 -14.81 -15.29
CA LEU A 235 -0.11 -14.63 -16.63
C LEU A 235 1.02 -15.63 -16.83
N SER A 236 0.96 -16.36 -17.94
CA SER A 236 2.02 -17.28 -18.36
C SER A 236 3.29 -16.54 -18.84
N GLY A 237 3.13 -15.37 -19.46
CA GLY A 237 4.25 -14.58 -19.99
C GLY A 237 4.97 -13.70 -18.97
N LYS A 238 4.35 -13.41 -17.83
CA LYS A 238 4.92 -12.62 -16.74
C LYS A 238 4.57 -13.19 -15.38
N GLU A 239 5.54 -13.90 -14.80
CA GLU A 239 5.43 -14.38 -13.43
C GLU A 239 5.19 -13.22 -12.47
N GLY A 240 4.26 -13.45 -11.54
CA GLY A 240 3.90 -12.46 -10.55
C GLY A 240 2.67 -11.64 -10.93
N LEU A 241 2.21 -11.64 -12.18
CA LEU A 241 0.98 -10.93 -12.57
C LEU A 241 -0.21 -11.89 -12.72
N PHE A 242 -1.42 -11.39 -12.47
CA PHE A 242 -2.66 -12.10 -12.77
C PHE A 242 -3.78 -11.15 -13.20
N LEU A 243 -4.60 -11.61 -14.15
CA LEU A 243 -5.88 -11.00 -14.45
C LEU A 243 -6.92 -11.48 -13.44
N TYR A 244 -7.77 -10.57 -13.00
CA TYR A 244 -8.89 -10.86 -12.13
C TYR A 244 -10.16 -10.25 -12.71
N VAL A 245 -11.21 -11.06 -12.84
CA VAL A 245 -12.53 -10.61 -13.28
C VAL A 245 -13.61 -11.12 -12.34
N ALA A 246 -14.53 -10.23 -11.97
CA ALA A 246 -15.74 -10.54 -11.23
C ALA A 246 -16.94 -10.51 -12.19
N LEU A 247 -17.77 -11.55 -12.12
CA LEU A 247 -18.93 -11.73 -12.98
C LEU A 247 -20.21 -11.97 -12.19
N HIS A 248 -21.33 -11.48 -12.68
CA HIS A 248 -22.66 -11.83 -12.19
C HIS A 248 -23.00 -13.27 -12.59
N ARG A 249 -23.26 -14.11 -11.59
CA ARG A 249 -23.56 -15.53 -11.78
C ARG A 249 -24.81 -15.77 -12.63
N ALA A 250 -25.80 -14.88 -12.55
CA ALA A 250 -27.06 -15.01 -13.26
C ALA A 250 -26.92 -14.92 -14.79
N SER A 251 -25.90 -14.22 -15.29
CA SER A 251 -25.70 -13.96 -16.71
C SER A 251 -24.36 -14.47 -17.26
N ALA A 252 -23.44 -14.90 -16.40
CA ALA A 252 -22.10 -15.29 -16.83
C ALA A 252 -22.04 -16.67 -17.49
N ASN A 253 -21.37 -16.75 -18.64
CA ASN A 253 -20.97 -18.00 -19.27
C ASN A 253 -19.51 -18.32 -18.91
N LEU A 254 -19.28 -19.25 -17.97
CA LEU A 254 -17.94 -19.57 -17.45
C LEU A 254 -16.96 -20.08 -18.53
N ALA A 255 -17.44 -20.89 -19.46
CA ALA A 255 -16.59 -21.42 -20.53
C ALA A 255 -16.11 -20.28 -21.44
N MET A 256 -17.03 -19.39 -21.82
CA MET A 256 -16.71 -18.23 -22.64
C MET A 256 -15.84 -17.22 -21.88
N ALA A 257 -16.07 -17.04 -20.57
CA ALA A 257 -15.27 -16.17 -19.72
C ALA A 257 -13.81 -16.64 -19.65
N ARG A 258 -13.58 -17.93 -19.39
CA ARG A 258 -12.22 -18.52 -19.37
C ARG A 258 -11.54 -18.40 -20.73
N TYR A 259 -12.26 -18.72 -21.81
CA TYR A 259 -11.73 -18.61 -23.16
C TYR A 259 -11.32 -17.16 -23.50
N LYS A 260 -12.23 -16.19 -23.34
CA LYS A 260 -11.95 -14.78 -23.62
C LYS A 260 -10.83 -14.23 -22.74
N LEU A 261 -10.78 -14.61 -21.46
CA LEU A 261 -9.71 -14.19 -20.55
C LEU A 261 -8.34 -14.74 -21.02
N SER A 262 -8.30 -15.96 -21.57
CA SER A 262 -7.09 -16.52 -22.17
C SER A 262 -6.66 -15.79 -23.46
N GLU A 263 -7.61 -15.27 -24.24
CA GLU A 263 -7.30 -14.48 -25.45
C GLU A 263 -6.73 -13.10 -25.06
N VAL A 264 -7.36 -12.44 -24.08
CA VAL A 264 -6.86 -11.17 -23.53
C VAL A 264 -5.44 -11.35 -22.99
N GLU A 265 -5.18 -12.39 -22.22
CA GLU A 265 -3.85 -12.71 -21.69
C GLU A 265 -2.77 -12.76 -22.78
N LYS A 266 -3.07 -13.37 -23.94
CA LYS A 266 -2.11 -13.48 -25.06
C LYS A 266 -1.79 -12.15 -25.72
N THR A 267 -2.73 -11.20 -25.69
CA THR A 267 -2.58 -9.87 -26.31
C THR A 267 -1.97 -8.83 -25.38
N LEU A 268 -1.93 -9.13 -24.08
CA LEU A 268 -1.50 -8.22 -23.04
C LEU A 268 0.04 -8.11 -23.05
N GLN A 269 0.53 -6.93 -23.41
CA GLN A 269 1.94 -6.55 -23.38
C GLN A 269 2.17 -5.69 -22.14
N VAL A 270 2.81 -6.26 -21.12
CA VAL A 270 3.18 -5.58 -19.88
C VAL A 270 4.68 -5.51 -19.77
#